data_AF-A0A7C5MJC6-F1
#
_entry.id   AF-A0A7C5MJC6-F1
#
_cell.length_a   1.000
_cell.length_b   1.000
_cell.length_c   1.000
_cell.angle_alpha   90.00
_cell.angle_beta   90.00
_cell.angle_gamma   90.00
#
_symmetry.space_group_name_H-M   'P 1'
#
loop_
_entity.id
_entity.type
_entity.pdbx_description
1 polymer ?
#
loop_
_entity_poly.entity_id
_entity_poly.type
_entity_poly.pdbx_seq_one_letter_code
_entity_poly.pdbx_strand_id
1 'polypeptide(L)'
;MTGRHLFVLFGLAVLACGTTGGGQPDILEAGHDELAPPDEVVEALPMDLAPDSVADEEAQQVPKVKHRFTFRVITGASMGGHAMIVGAHHPDMFDAIGSLGGYIDYRYLGHFIRDHMLGGFCPMEQILANLDKVNDPVNGPWCGPYPTTDWEFPWSFNQFIYNDSGGHWKRNFYFNAIESISFAFGNSLIYNPDNPLLPPGVTVDWVKNAPDKCKNPIHVGKPHNFNAEYNPDGIYDLITFCDGDPVVGCKDNDPTKCGENNPDYRQLASWHDPNQEYDRLLLTLLAVDYNGNGKRDYCEPVVINASERFKDVGSDGCDDSKEDGKGGCTGSSGGTDPNHDNFDLLKNPTGTEGNNEYDEGEPFEDYGLDGVPASRSGVKDYGEGDGKFTYNPNYERMIMSDARTYMMQAPVEELRGHWWWFDGGIRDPIHALTVVSHTANALLARGADVHFYDDFVGQPTSLAPDRKCEDLLMDLDALDWSPSKVGSSVLVRYGNPNATPQEVLMGDGGHIG
;
A
#
# COMPACT_ATOMS: atom_id res chain seq x y z
N MET A 1 20.10 -25.61 -20.95
CA MET A 1 21.47 -25.21 -20.55
C MET A 1 21.44 -25.11 -19.05
N THR A 2 21.99 -26.13 -18.40
CA THR A 2 22.10 -26.24 -16.95
C THR A 2 23.34 -25.47 -16.49
N GLY A 3 23.16 -24.57 -15.52
CA GLY A 3 24.27 -23.99 -14.79
C GLY A 3 24.25 -22.47 -14.70
N ARG A 4 24.04 -22.00 -13.46
CA ARG A 4 24.34 -20.65 -12.93
C ARG A 4 23.25 -19.57 -13.10
N HIS A 5 22.08 -19.81 -12.54
CA HIS A 5 21.17 -18.76 -12.03
C HIS A 5 20.98 -18.84 -10.49
N LEU A 6 21.82 -19.64 -9.81
CA LEU A 6 21.61 -20.14 -8.44
C LEU A 6 21.86 -19.15 -7.29
N PHE A 7 22.31 -17.92 -7.54
CA PHE A 7 22.71 -17.01 -6.45
C PHE A 7 21.62 -16.06 -5.98
N VAL A 8 20.53 -15.91 -6.74
CA VAL A 8 19.44 -14.97 -6.41
C VAL A 8 18.33 -15.66 -5.63
N LEU A 9 18.13 -16.96 -5.90
CA LEU A 9 17.19 -17.82 -5.18
C LEU A 9 17.64 -18.21 -3.76
N PHE A 10 18.93 -18.04 -3.45
CA PHE A 10 19.48 -18.35 -2.14
C PHE A 10 19.03 -17.35 -1.06
N GLY A 11 18.72 -16.10 -1.41
CA GLY A 11 18.10 -15.14 -0.48
C GLY A 11 16.59 -15.36 -0.32
N LEU A 12 15.94 -15.76 -1.43
CA LEU A 12 14.50 -15.94 -1.58
C LEU A 12 13.88 -17.00 -0.66
N ALA A 13 14.48 -18.19 -0.59
CA ALA A 13 13.98 -19.24 0.28
C ALA A 13 14.44 -19.05 1.74
N VAL A 14 15.64 -18.49 1.99
CA VAL A 14 16.22 -18.33 3.33
C VAL A 14 15.41 -17.38 4.21
N LEU A 15 14.77 -16.36 3.64
CA LEU A 15 13.96 -15.42 4.41
C LEU A 15 12.54 -15.95 4.68
N ALA A 16 11.92 -16.66 3.72
CA ALA A 16 10.57 -17.22 3.89
C ALA A 16 10.54 -18.51 4.74
N CYS A 17 11.57 -19.35 4.67
CA CYS A 17 11.71 -20.56 5.49
C CYS A 17 12.52 -20.33 6.79
N GLY A 18 13.01 -19.11 7.05
CA GLY A 18 14.04 -18.83 8.05
C GLY A 18 13.59 -18.28 9.41
N THR A 19 12.31 -18.04 9.67
CA THR A 19 11.87 -17.43 10.94
C THR A 19 11.69 -18.40 12.12
N THR A 20 12.03 -19.69 11.97
CA THR A 20 11.92 -20.66 13.09
C THR A 20 13.05 -20.62 14.12
N GLY A 21 13.94 -19.61 14.07
CA GLY A 21 15.23 -19.66 14.75
C GLY A 21 15.57 -18.53 15.72
N GLY A 22 14.74 -18.27 16.74
CA GLY A 22 15.08 -17.38 17.86
C GLY A 22 14.58 -17.90 19.21
N GLY A 23 15.31 -18.84 19.85
CA GLY A 23 15.01 -19.29 21.23
C GLY A 23 15.17 -18.15 22.25
N GLN A 24 14.39 -18.09 23.35
CA GLN A 24 14.35 -18.97 24.54
C GLN A 24 13.25 -18.47 25.52
N PRO A 25 12.96 -19.12 26.68
CA PRO A 25 12.93 -20.54 27.04
C PRO A 25 11.53 -20.97 27.58
N ASP A 26 11.38 -22.28 27.80
CA ASP A 26 10.22 -22.94 28.41
C ASP A 26 9.50 -22.14 29.52
N ILE A 27 8.20 -21.90 29.33
CA ILE A 27 7.27 -21.60 30.43
C ILE A 27 6.12 -22.60 30.38
N LEU A 28 6.26 -23.58 31.28
CA LEU A 28 5.28 -24.46 31.91
C LEU A 28 3.81 -24.34 31.47
N GLU A 29 3.29 -25.48 31.00
CA GLU A 29 1.87 -25.80 30.88
C GLU A 29 1.06 -25.37 32.11
N ALA A 30 -0.05 -24.67 31.88
CA ALA A 30 -1.11 -24.54 32.87
C ALA A 30 -2.48 -24.48 32.19
N GLY A 31 -3.25 -25.56 32.40
CA GLY A 31 -4.70 -25.53 32.68
C GLY A 31 -5.62 -24.99 31.58
N HIS A 32 -6.15 -25.91 30.79
CA HIS A 32 -7.42 -25.76 30.09
C HIS A 32 -8.53 -25.35 31.06
N ASP A 33 -9.30 -24.32 30.70
CA ASP A 33 -10.73 -24.25 31.02
C ASP A 33 -11.48 -23.67 29.82
N GLU A 34 -12.56 -24.38 29.46
CA GLU A 34 -13.40 -24.23 28.28
C GLU A 34 -14.08 -22.86 28.19
N LEU A 35 -14.04 -22.25 26.99
CA LEU A 35 -15.06 -21.30 26.56
C LEU A 35 -15.62 -21.78 25.21
N ALA A 36 -16.95 -21.95 25.19
CA ALA A 36 -17.76 -22.51 24.12
C ALA A 36 -17.73 -21.66 22.83
N PRO A 37 -17.97 -22.28 21.65
CA PRO A 37 -17.85 -21.61 20.36
C PRO A 37 -19.06 -20.72 20.07
N PRO A 38 -18.92 -19.63 19.29
CA PRO A 38 -20.03 -19.10 18.52
C PRO A 38 -20.21 -19.96 17.25
N ASP A 39 -21.39 -20.58 17.17
CA ASP A 39 -21.93 -21.19 15.97
C ASP A 39 -22.12 -20.12 14.87
N GLU A 40 -21.33 -20.20 13.80
CA GLU A 40 -21.76 -20.08 12.39
C GLU A 40 -20.51 -20.25 11.52
N VAL A 41 -20.28 -21.49 11.11
CA VAL A 41 -19.29 -21.83 10.09
C VAL A 41 -19.81 -21.28 8.76
N VAL A 42 -19.27 -20.14 8.32
CA VAL A 42 -19.34 -19.77 6.91
C VAL A 42 -18.34 -20.68 6.20
N GLU A 43 -18.84 -21.74 5.59
CA GLU A 43 -18.06 -22.60 4.71
C GLU A 43 -17.37 -21.73 3.65
N ALA A 44 -16.04 -21.75 3.63
CA ALA A 44 -15.27 -21.24 2.51
C ALA A 44 -15.73 -22.00 1.26
N LEU A 45 -16.43 -21.30 0.37
CA LEU A 45 -16.80 -21.85 -0.93
C LEU A 45 -15.51 -22.16 -1.69
N PRO A 46 -15.27 -23.41 -2.12
CA PRO A 46 -14.13 -23.70 -2.97
C PRO A 46 -14.27 -22.89 -4.26
N MET A 47 -13.23 -22.13 -4.61
CA MET A 47 -13.07 -21.62 -5.96
C MET A 47 -12.88 -22.83 -6.88
N ASP A 48 -13.96 -23.29 -7.50
CA ASP A 48 -13.93 -24.18 -8.66
C ASP A 48 -13.30 -23.41 -9.84
N LEU A 49 -11.97 -23.30 -9.84
CA LEU A 49 -11.23 -23.20 -11.08
C LEU A 49 -11.37 -24.56 -11.75
N ALA A 50 -12.27 -24.64 -12.73
CA ALA A 50 -12.45 -25.84 -13.53
C ALA A 50 -11.05 -26.31 -14.02
N PRO A 51 -10.68 -27.58 -13.80
CA PRO A 51 -9.48 -28.12 -14.39
C PRO A 51 -9.73 -28.16 -15.89
N ASP A 52 -9.09 -27.25 -16.63
CA ASP A 52 -9.03 -27.39 -18.08
C ASP A 52 -8.50 -28.79 -18.36
N SER A 53 -9.35 -29.56 -19.04
CA SER A 53 -9.04 -30.91 -19.47
C SER A 53 -7.77 -30.83 -20.31
N VAL A 54 -6.69 -31.41 -19.80
CA VAL A 54 -5.44 -31.62 -20.54
C VAL A 54 -5.73 -32.64 -21.65
N ALA A 55 -6.30 -32.15 -22.74
CA ALA A 55 -6.14 -32.78 -24.03
C ALA A 55 -4.70 -32.52 -24.47
N ASP A 56 -4.01 -33.57 -24.90
CA ASP A 56 -2.70 -33.49 -25.55
C ASP A 56 -2.80 -32.58 -26.80
N GLU A 57 -2.73 -31.26 -26.61
CA GLU A 57 -2.49 -30.32 -27.70
C GLU A 57 -1.03 -30.46 -28.11
N GLU A 58 -0.82 -30.83 -29.38
CA GLU A 58 0.48 -30.84 -30.02
C GLU A 58 1.24 -29.57 -29.64
N ALA A 59 2.36 -29.72 -28.91
CA ALA A 59 3.20 -28.61 -28.47
C ALA A 59 3.41 -27.64 -29.64
N GLN A 60 2.73 -26.50 -29.61
CA GLN A 60 2.92 -25.44 -30.60
C GLN A 60 4.42 -25.18 -30.64
N GLN A 61 5.03 -25.30 -31.83
CA GLN A 61 6.44 -24.97 -32.00
C GLN A 61 6.63 -23.48 -31.70
N VAL A 62 6.99 -23.17 -30.45
CA VAL A 62 7.37 -21.81 -30.05
C VAL A 62 8.59 -21.43 -30.89
N PRO A 63 8.53 -20.35 -31.67
CA PRO A 63 9.65 -19.93 -32.51
C PRO A 63 10.90 -19.75 -31.66
N LYS A 64 12.00 -20.38 -32.05
CA LYS A 64 13.30 -20.17 -31.38
C LYS A 64 13.78 -18.76 -31.70
N VAL A 65 13.62 -17.85 -30.74
CA VAL A 65 14.14 -16.49 -30.85
C VAL A 65 15.59 -16.46 -30.39
N LYS A 66 16.45 -15.71 -31.09
CA LYS A 66 17.80 -15.42 -30.59
C LYS A 66 17.69 -14.40 -29.47
N HIS A 67 17.96 -14.85 -28.24
CA HIS A 67 17.99 -13.98 -27.08
C HIS A 67 19.44 -13.61 -26.73
N ARG A 68 19.68 -12.35 -26.35
CA ARG A 68 20.98 -11.86 -25.90
C ARG A 68 20.95 -11.77 -24.37
N PHE A 69 21.68 -12.67 -23.72
CA PHE A 69 21.81 -12.67 -22.27
C PHE A 69 22.95 -11.72 -21.81
N THR A 70 22.65 -10.92 -20.80
CA THR A 70 23.60 -10.09 -20.05
C THR A 70 24.29 -10.85 -18.92
N PHE A 71 23.68 -11.97 -18.48
CA PHE A 71 24.00 -12.76 -17.30
C PHE A 71 24.00 -11.93 -16.01
N ARG A 72 23.10 -10.97 -15.92
CA ARG A 72 22.96 -10.08 -14.76
C ARG A 72 21.56 -10.19 -14.16
N VAL A 73 21.51 -10.11 -12.85
CA VAL A 73 20.27 -10.11 -12.08
C VAL A 73 20.31 -8.95 -11.10
N ILE A 74 19.16 -8.32 -10.89
CA ILE A 74 18.94 -7.34 -9.84
C ILE A 74 17.74 -7.79 -9.00
N THR A 75 17.88 -7.74 -7.69
CA THR A 75 16.81 -8.04 -6.74
C THR A 75 17.07 -7.31 -5.42
N GLY A 76 16.05 -7.21 -4.59
CA GLY A 76 16.18 -6.77 -3.20
C GLY A 76 14.95 -7.14 -2.39
N ALA A 77 15.11 -7.18 -1.07
CA ALA A 77 14.04 -7.50 -0.12
C ALA A 77 13.54 -6.23 0.59
N SER A 78 12.28 -6.23 1.00
CA SER A 78 11.64 -5.10 1.70
C SER A 78 11.80 -3.80 0.92
N MET A 79 12.29 -2.72 1.54
CA MET A 79 12.60 -1.45 0.87
C MET A 79 13.69 -1.59 -0.21
N GLY A 80 14.46 -2.67 -0.20
CA GLY A 80 15.36 -3.05 -1.30
C GLY A 80 14.64 -3.55 -2.55
N GLY A 81 13.36 -3.93 -2.47
CA GLY A 81 12.51 -4.34 -3.60
C GLY A 81 12.40 -3.31 -4.72
N HIS A 82 12.68 -2.03 -4.40
CA HIS A 82 12.90 -0.96 -5.39
C HIS A 82 14.00 -1.28 -6.43
N ALA A 83 14.82 -2.30 -6.19
CA ALA A 83 15.63 -2.99 -7.20
C ALA A 83 14.86 -3.26 -8.50
N MET A 84 13.58 -3.64 -8.42
CA MET A 84 12.73 -3.86 -9.59
C MET A 84 12.47 -2.57 -10.36
N ILE A 85 12.27 -1.44 -9.69
CA ILE A 85 12.15 -0.13 -10.34
C ILE A 85 13.42 0.17 -11.12
N VAL A 86 14.61 -0.02 -10.51
CA VAL A 86 15.89 0.17 -11.20
C VAL A 86 16.01 -0.76 -12.42
N GLY A 87 15.62 -2.03 -12.28
CA GLY A 87 15.61 -2.99 -13.39
C GLY A 87 14.66 -2.60 -14.52
N ALA A 88 13.45 -2.15 -14.16
CA ALA A 88 12.42 -1.69 -15.09
C ALA A 88 12.88 -0.48 -15.91
N HIS A 89 13.61 0.46 -15.33
CA HIS A 89 14.16 1.61 -16.07
C HIS A 89 15.48 1.33 -16.80
N HIS A 90 16.07 0.14 -16.60
CA HIS A 90 17.31 -0.30 -17.24
C HIS A 90 17.21 -1.75 -17.76
N PRO A 91 16.22 -2.07 -18.62
CA PRO A 91 15.94 -3.43 -19.06
C PRO A 91 17.08 -4.04 -19.88
N ASP A 92 17.92 -3.21 -20.51
CA ASP A 92 19.08 -3.68 -21.27
C ASP A 92 20.25 -4.16 -20.39
N MET A 93 20.17 -3.95 -19.06
CA MET A 93 21.23 -4.29 -18.11
C MET A 93 21.04 -5.63 -17.40
N PHE A 94 19.83 -6.19 -17.38
CA PHE A 94 19.49 -7.36 -16.56
C PHE A 94 18.65 -8.38 -17.34
N ASP A 95 18.89 -9.67 -17.09
CA ASP A 95 18.06 -10.74 -17.65
C ASP A 95 16.94 -11.15 -16.69
N ALA A 96 17.19 -11.01 -15.38
CA ALA A 96 16.21 -11.29 -14.34
C ALA A 96 16.12 -10.12 -13.35
N ILE A 97 14.90 -9.80 -12.95
CA ILE A 97 14.56 -8.66 -12.10
C ILE A 97 13.58 -9.17 -11.04
N GLY A 98 13.92 -8.99 -9.77
CA GLY A 98 13.12 -9.47 -8.64
C GLY A 98 12.78 -8.40 -7.62
N SER A 99 11.63 -8.54 -6.97
CA SER A 99 11.24 -7.80 -5.77
C SER A 99 10.77 -8.80 -4.73
N LEU A 100 11.41 -8.79 -3.56
CA LEU A 100 11.01 -9.65 -2.44
C LEU A 100 10.25 -8.79 -1.43
N GLY A 101 8.94 -8.68 -1.62
CA GLY A 101 8.10 -7.64 -1.03
C GLY A 101 8.50 -6.21 -1.44
N GLY A 102 8.15 -5.24 -0.59
CA GLY A 102 8.48 -3.82 -0.79
C GLY A 102 7.51 -3.03 -1.67
N TYR A 103 7.72 -1.72 -1.75
CA TYR A 103 6.90 -0.81 -2.55
C TYR A 103 7.44 -0.66 -3.98
N ILE A 104 6.85 -1.34 -4.95
CA ILE A 104 7.23 -1.26 -6.37
C ILE A 104 6.12 -0.71 -7.29
N ASP A 105 4.90 -0.60 -6.75
CA ASP A 105 3.77 0.12 -7.32
C ASP A 105 3.53 1.36 -6.46
N TYR A 106 3.85 2.53 -7.02
CA TYR A 106 3.66 3.80 -6.32
C TYR A 106 2.26 4.39 -6.50
N ARG A 107 1.47 3.85 -7.43
CA ARG A 107 0.06 4.23 -7.61
C ARG A 107 -0.76 3.69 -6.46
N TYR A 108 -0.62 2.39 -6.20
CA TYR A 108 -1.18 1.75 -5.02
C TYR A 108 -0.68 2.41 -3.73
N LEU A 109 0.64 2.61 -3.59
CA LEU A 109 1.19 3.26 -2.40
C LEU A 109 0.65 4.68 -2.21
N GLY A 110 0.47 5.43 -3.29
CA GLY A 110 -0.05 6.79 -3.25
C GLY A 110 -1.49 6.85 -2.72
N HIS A 111 -2.37 6.01 -3.27
CA HIS A 111 -3.74 5.80 -2.78
C HIS A 111 -3.73 5.37 -1.30
N PHE A 112 -2.91 4.37 -0.97
CA PHE A 112 -2.80 3.84 0.37
C PHE A 112 -2.34 4.89 1.40
N ILE A 113 -1.36 5.72 1.06
CA ILE A 113 -0.93 6.83 1.92
C ILE A 113 -2.07 7.84 2.07
N ARG A 114 -2.74 8.21 0.97
CA ARG A 114 -3.79 9.25 0.98
C ARG A 114 -5.01 8.83 1.78
N ASP A 115 -5.59 7.69 1.44
CA ASP A 115 -6.94 7.33 1.86
C ASP A 115 -6.94 6.45 3.11
N HIS A 116 -5.83 5.76 3.38
CA HIS A 116 -5.66 4.91 4.55
C HIS A 116 -4.72 5.58 5.57
N MET A 117 -3.41 5.69 5.31
CA MET A 117 -2.46 6.22 6.30
C MET A 117 -2.80 7.63 6.77
N LEU A 118 -3.26 8.49 5.89
CA LEU A 118 -3.53 9.89 6.21
C LEU A 118 -5.03 10.20 6.21
N GLY A 119 -5.87 9.17 6.12
CA GLY A 119 -7.33 9.25 6.12
C GLY A 119 -7.98 8.75 7.40
N GLY A 120 -9.25 8.36 7.29
CA GLY A 120 -10.11 7.85 8.38
C GLY A 120 -10.94 8.91 9.13
N PHE A 121 -10.85 10.18 8.71
CA PHE A 121 -11.61 11.28 9.30
C PHE A 121 -13.04 11.34 8.77
N CYS A 122 -13.97 11.74 9.64
CA CYS A 122 -15.35 11.97 9.22
C CYS A 122 -15.51 13.23 8.34
N PRO A 123 -16.62 13.34 7.60
CA PRO A 123 -16.96 14.57 6.89
C PRO A 123 -16.93 15.80 7.80
N MET A 124 -16.46 16.94 7.29
CA MET A 124 -16.31 18.20 8.02
C MET A 124 -17.53 18.57 8.86
N GLU A 125 -18.74 18.47 8.29
CA GLU A 125 -19.98 18.82 8.99
C GLU A 125 -20.19 18.00 10.26
N GLN A 126 -19.85 16.71 10.22
CA GLN A 126 -19.97 15.82 11.37
C GLN A 126 -18.92 16.15 12.45
N ILE A 127 -17.71 16.55 12.05
CA ILE A 127 -16.67 16.98 12.99
C ILE A 127 -17.10 18.26 13.69
N LEU A 128 -17.52 19.27 12.93
CA LEU A 128 -17.96 20.56 13.48
C LEU A 128 -19.19 20.44 14.38
N ALA A 129 -20.10 19.50 14.09
CA ALA A 129 -21.25 19.21 14.94
C ALA A 129 -20.89 18.61 16.30
N ASN A 130 -19.68 18.08 16.46
CA ASN A 130 -19.18 17.41 17.68
C ASN A 130 -17.85 18.02 18.16
N LEU A 131 -17.67 19.33 17.96
CA LEU A 131 -16.42 20.03 18.27
C LEU A 131 -16.02 19.94 19.75
N ASP A 132 -16.99 19.77 20.66
CA ASP A 132 -16.77 19.54 22.09
C ASP A 132 -16.04 18.22 22.41
N LYS A 133 -16.02 17.29 21.45
CA LYS A 133 -15.38 15.96 21.56
C LYS A 133 -14.28 15.75 20.52
N VAL A 134 -13.79 16.82 19.90
CA VAL A 134 -12.81 16.72 18.80
C VAL A 134 -11.50 16.03 19.23
N ASN A 135 -11.15 16.06 20.51
CA ASN A 135 -9.97 15.37 21.04
C ASN A 135 -10.30 14.09 21.86
N ASP A 136 -11.53 13.59 21.80
CA ASP A 136 -11.94 12.38 22.51
C ASP A 136 -11.77 11.15 21.60
N PRO A 137 -10.80 10.25 21.85
CA PRO A 137 -10.55 9.08 21.01
C PRO A 137 -11.62 7.99 21.12
N VAL A 138 -12.54 8.10 22.09
CA VAL A 138 -13.60 7.11 22.36
C VAL A 138 -14.95 7.59 21.83
N ASN A 139 -15.30 8.85 22.07
CA ASN A 139 -16.63 9.40 21.74
C ASN A 139 -16.60 10.49 20.66
N GLY A 140 -15.41 10.86 20.17
CA GLY A 140 -15.25 11.82 19.09
C GLY A 140 -15.69 11.26 17.73
N PRO A 141 -16.00 12.15 16.77
CA PRO A 141 -16.36 11.74 15.41
C PRO A 141 -15.17 11.05 14.73
N TRP A 142 -15.32 9.76 14.47
CA TRP A 142 -14.31 8.93 13.81
C TRP A 142 -15.00 7.99 12.83
N CYS A 143 -14.57 8.01 11.57
CA CYS A 143 -15.23 7.28 10.49
C CYS A 143 -14.46 6.02 10.06
N GLY A 144 -13.32 5.81 10.70
CA GLY A 144 -12.67 4.51 10.74
C GLY A 144 -11.81 4.20 9.53
N PRO A 145 -11.03 3.12 9.64
CA PRO A 145 -10.28 2.57 8.52
C PRO A 145 -11.19 1.78 7.57
N TYR A 146 -10.89 1.79 6.27
CA TYR A 146 -11.56 0.98 5.23
C TYR A 146 -10.54 0.01 4.61
N PRO A 147 -10.65 -1.32 4.79
CA PRO A 147 -9.97 -2.26 3.91
C PRO A 147 -10.79 -2.45 2.63
N THR A 148 -10.14 -2.46 1.47
CA THR A 148 -10.80 -2.66 0.17
C THR A 148 -10.53 -4.04 -0.43
N THR A 149 -9.49 -4.75 0.04
CA THR A 149 -9.14 -6.10 -0.44
C THR A 149 -8.76 -7.07 0.68
N ASP A 150 -8.69 -8.37 0.37
CA ASP A 150 -8.42 -9.46 1.31
C ASP A 150 -7.02 -9.42 1.97
N TRP A 151 -6.07 -8.70 1.38
CA TRP A 151 -4.69 -8.58 1.88
C TRP A 151 -4.35 -7.18 2.39
N GLU A 152 -5.37 -6.32 2.47
CA GLU A 152 -5.27 -5.04 3.14
C GLU A 152 -5.70 -5.15 4.58
N PHE A 153 -5.02 -4.40 5.41
CA PHE A 153 -5.44 -4.21 6.77
C PHE A 153 -6.17 -2.87 6.95
N PRO A 154 -7.07 -2.79 7.95
CA PRO A 154 -7.68 -1.53 8.32
C PRO A 154 -6.61 -0.53 8.79
N TRP A 155 -6.45 0.57 8.05
CA TRP A 155 -5.55 1.69 8.34
C TRP A 155 -6.24 3.05 8.34
N SER A 156 -5.70 3.93 9.17
CA SER A 156 -6.16 5.30 9.34
C SER A 156 -5.05 6.12 9.97
N PHE A 157 -5.12 7.45 9.91
CA PHE A 157 -4.12 8.29 10.56
C PHE A 157 -3.98 8.01 12.06
N ASN A 158 -5.08 7.82 12.79
CA ASN A 158 -5.02 7.61 14.23
C ASN A 158 -4.68 6.17 14.62
N GLN A 159 -4.90 5.20 13.73
CA GLN A 159 -4.74 3.78 13.99
C GLN A 159 -3.89 3.13 12.90
N PHE A 160 -2.57 3.19 13.05
CA PHE A 160 -1.64 2.40 12.24
C PHE A 160 -1.57 0.97 12.74
N ILE A 161 -0.87 0.13 11.97
CA ILE A 161 -0.60 -1.27 12.35
C ILE A 161 0.73 -1.41 13.02
N TYR A 162 0.69 -2.06 14.18
CA TYR A 162 1.89 -2.58 14.79
C TYR A 162 2.22 -3.96 14.21
N ASN A 163 3.50 -4.16 13.90
CA ASN A 163 4.05 -5.47 13.57
C ASN A 163 5.54 -5.48 14.00
N ASP A 164 6.14 -6.66 14.16
CA ASP A 164 7.56 -6.88 14.45
C ASP A 164 8.22 -7.97 13.58
N SER A 165 7.49 -8.53 12.63
CA SER A 165 7.99 -9.45 11.61
C SER A 165 8.87 -8.65 10.63
N GLY A 166 10.12 -9.07 10.42
CA GLY A 166 11.05 -8.45 9.46
C GLY A 166 11.42 -6.98 9.74
N GLY A 167 11.00 -6.38 10.85
CA GLY A 167 11.20 -4.97 11.15
C GLY A 167 10.52 -4.54 12.44
N HIS A 168 10.60 -3.27 12.83
CA HIS A 168 9.84 -2.73 13.96
C HIS A 168 8.89 -1.66 13.46
N TRP A 169 7.63 -2.04 13.24
CA TRP A 169 6.64 -1.26 12.49
C TRP A 169 5.80 -0.44 13.46
N LYS A 170 6.38 0.64 13.98
CA LYS A 170 5.69 1.62 14.84
C LYS A 170 5.29 2.87 14.07
N ARG A 171 4.60 3.77 14.75
CA ARG A 171 4.14 5.05 14.20
C ARG A 171 5.26 5.88 13.57
N ASN A 172 6.42 5.96 14.22
CA ASN A 172 7.57 6.68 13.68
C ASN A 172 8.15 6.05 12.40
N PHE A 173 8.06 4.73 12.25
CA PHE A 173 8.53 4.05 11.04
C PHE A 173 7.72 4.53 9.82
N TYR A 174 6.40 4.55 9.93
CA TYR A 174 5.51 4.99 8.86
C TYR A 174 5.73 6.45 8.47
N PHE A 175 5.89 7.34 9.45
CA PHE A 175 6.24 8.73 9.16
C PHE A 175 7.63 8.86 8.50
N ASN A 176 8.62 8.05 8.89
CA ASN A 176 9.91 8.03 8.21
C ASN A 176 9.76 7.60 6.74
N ALA A 177 8.89 6.63 6.46
CA ALA A 177 8.62 6.18 5.09
C ALA A 177 7.99 7.31 4.25
N ILE A 178 6.93 7.96 4.74
CA ILE A 178 6.26 9.08 4.06
C ILE A 178 7.22 10.25 3.84
N GLU A 179 8.03 10.61 4.84
CA GLU A 179 9.03 11.66 4.71
C GLU A 179 10.13 11.28 3.72
N SER A 180 10.59 10.03 3.71
CA SER A 180 11.61 9.55 2.77
C SER A 180 11.12 9.62 1.31
N ILE A 181 9.87 9.25 1.06
CA ILE A 181 9.22 9.42 -0.25
C ILE A 181 9.18 10.90 -0.62
N SER A 182 8.83 11.76 0.34
CA SER A 182 8.82 13.21 0.12
C SER A 182 10.22 13.76 -0.18
N PHE A 183 11.28 13.24 0.46
CA PHE A 183 12.67 13.61 0.14
C PHE A 183 13.10 13.15 -1.26
N ALA A 184 12.58 12.02 -1.75
CA ALA A 184 12.91 11.49 -3.06
C ALA A 184 12.19 12.25 -4.20
N PHE A 185 10.90 12.54 -4.02
CA PHE A 185 10.04 13.05 -5.09
C PHE A 185 9.59 14.50 -4.91
N GLY A 186 9.82 15.08 -3.73
CA GLY A 186 9.12 16.27 -3.26
C GLY A 186 7.84 15.90 -2.51
N ASN A 187 7.22 16.87 -1.85
CA ASN A 187 5.95 16.69 -1.16
C ASN A 187 4.85 16.36 -2.17
N SER A 188 4.52 15.07 -2.25
CA SER A 188 3.48 14.51 -3.11
C SER A 188 2.07 14.71 -2.55
N LEU A 189 1.95 15.16 -1.31
CA LEU A 189 0.67 15.30 -0.59
C LEU A 189 0.15 16.73 -0.63
N ILE A 190 1.02 17.73 -0.58
CA ILE A 190 0.67 19.15 -0.67
C ILE A 190 1.68 19.85 -1.59
N TYR A 191 1.22 20.33 -2.74
CA TYR A 191 2.10 20.99 -3.70
C TYR A 191 2.52 22.39 -3.25
N ASN A 192 3.82 22.68 -3.35
CA ASN A 192 4.37 24.01 -3.12
C ASN A 192 5.39 24.35 -4.22
N PRO A 193 5.11 25.34 -5.08
CA PRO A 193 6.04 25.73 -6.14
C PRO A 193 7.31 26.42 -5.62
N ASP A 194 7.25 27.02 -4.41
CA ASP A 194 8.37 27.76 -3.82
C ASP A 194 9.33 26.86 -3.02
N ASN A 195 8.88 25.68 -2.62
CA ASN A 195 9.70 24.71 -1.90
C ASN A 195 9.26 23.27 -2.22
N PRO A 196 10.16 22.39 -2.67
CA PRO A 196 9.77 21.04 -3.06
C PRO A 196 9.31 20.15 -1.89
N LEU A 197 9.58 20.49 -0.63
CA LEU A 197 9.29 19.65 0.54
C LEU A 197 8.25 20.26 1.49
N LEU A 198 8.34 21.56 1.74
CA LEU A 198 7.52 22.20 2.75
C LEU A 198 6.14 22.54 2.19
N PRO A 199 5.05 22.35 2.96
CA PRO A 199 3.75 22.89 2.60
C PRO A 199 3.79 24.42 2.38
N PRO A 200 2.91 25.00 1.55
CA PRO A 200 2.79 26.44 1.42
C PRO A 200 2.56 27.13 2.78
N GLY A 201 3.17 28.29 2.99
CA GLY A 201 3.13 29.00 4.28
C GLY A 201 4.15 28.53 5.32
N VAL A 202 4.76 27.36 5.17
CA VAL A 202 5.83 26.86 6.07
C VAL A 202 7.21 27.26 5.54
N THR A 203 8.00 27.97 6.34
CA THR A 203 9.30 28.51 5.90
C THR A 203 10.48 27.67 6.37
N VAL A 204 11.53 27.60 5.54
CA VAL A 204 12.80 26.92 5.90
C VAL A 204 13.44 27.53 7.14
N ASP A 205 13.31 28.85 7.32
CA ASP A 205 13.84 29.56 8.50
C ASP A 205 13.16 29.06 9.78
N TRP A 206 11.83 28.95 9.79
CA TRP A 206 11.11 28.39 10.92
C TRP A 206 11.52 26.94 11.20
N VAL A 207 11.59 26.09 10.18
CA VAL A 207 12.01 24.68 10.34
C VAL A 207 13.41 24.57 10.96
N LYS A 208 14.34 25.44 10.59
CA LYS A 208 15.72 25.40 11.11
C LYS A 208 15.87 26.05 12.47
N ASN A 209 15.19 27.17 12.71
CA ASN A 209 15.57 28.09 13.77
C ASN A 209 14.51 28.26 14.86
N ALA A 210 13.24 27.89 14.61
CA ALA A 210 12.20 28.07 15.62
C ALA A 210 12.40 27.11 16.81
N PRO A 211 12.39 27.63 18.05
CA PRO A 211 12.39 26.81 19.25
C PRO A 211 11.00 26.19 19.47
N ASP A 212 10.95 25.04 20.16
CA ASP A 212 9.71 24.42 20.65
C ASP A 212 8.57 24.35 19.61
N LYS A 213 8.89 23.86 18.40
CA LYS A 213 7.96 23.84 17.24
C LYS A 213 6.62 23.18 17.53
N CYS A 214 6.62 22.11 18.33
CA CYS A 214 5.40 21.39 18.72
C CYS A 214 4.50 22.20 19.67
N LYS A 215 5.04 23.21 20.36
CA LYS A 215 4.29 24.12 21.23
C LYS A 215 3.90 25.42 20.52
N ASN A 216 4.59 25.75 19.44
CA ASN A 216 4.40 26.98 18.67
C ASN A 216 4.34 26.62 17.16
N PRO A 217 3.25 25.97 16.72
CA PRO A 217 3.10 25.61 15.32
C PRO A 217 3.00 26.85 14.43
N ILE A 218 3.33 26.69 13.14
CA ILE A 218 2.88 27.66 12.14
C ILE A 218 1.38 27.50 11.95
N HIS A 219 0.68 28.62 11.91
CA HIS A 219 -0.69 28.74 11.42
C HIS A 219 -0.66 29.25 9.98
N VAL A 220 -1.13 28.42 9.05
CA VAL A 220 -1.25 28.69 7.63
C VAL A 220 -2.69 29.09 7.35
N GLY A 221 -2.89 30.37 7.01
CA GLY A 221 -4.18 30.90 6.59
C GLY A 221 -4.30 31.08 5.07
N LYS A 222 -5.28 31.88 4.63
CA LYS A 222 -5.50 32.18 3.21
C LYS A 222 -4.26 32.81 2.54
N PRO A 223 -3.97 32.47 1.27
CA PRO A 223 -4.76 31.58 0.40
C PRO A 223 -4.34 30.10 0.47
N HIS A 224 -3.56 29.68 1.46
CA HIS A 224 -2.91 28.36 1.47
C HIS A 224 -3.63 27.31 2.31
N ASN A 225 -4.79 27.66 2.88
CA ASN A 225 -5.53 26.81 3.81
C ASN A 225 -6.77 26.14 3.20
N PHE A 226 -6.95 26.22 1.88
CA PHE A 226 -8.09 25.60 1.21
C PHE A 226 -7.90 24.09 1.03
N ASN A 227 -9.00 23.37 1.18
CA ASN A 227 -9.14 21.95 0.90
C ASN A 227 -10.63 21.62 0.75
N ALA A 228 -11.01 20.92 -0.31
CA ALA A 228 -12.42 20.65 -0.63
C ALA A 228 -13.16 19.88 0.48
N GLU A 229 -12.52 18.90 1.10
CA GLU A 229 -13.17 17.99 2.05
C GLU A 229 -13.31 18.60 3.45
N TYR A 230 -12.31 19.36 3.89
CA TYR A 230 -12.15 19.74 5.30
C TYR A 230 -12.02 21.25 5.55
N ASN A 231 -11.76 22.07 4.54
CA ASN A 231 -11.72 23.53 4.72
C ASN A 231 -12.06 24.31 3.44
N PRO A 232 -13.24 24.10 2.83
CA PRO A 232 -13.54 24.60 1.49
C PRO A 232 -13.78 26.12 1.46
N ASP A 233 -14.01 26.75 2.62
CA ASP A 233 -14.09 28.21 2.75
C ASP A 233 -12.79 28.85 3.26
N GLY A 234 -11.76 28.06 3.57
CA GLY A 234 -10.51 28.51 4.16
C GLY A 234 -10.72 29.29 5.47
N ILE A 235 -11.71 28.88 6.28
CA ILE A 235 -12.08 29.57 7.53
C ILE A 235 -11.12 29.20 8.65
N TYR A 236 -10.69 27.95 8.69
CA TYR A 236 -9.81 27.42 9.72
C TYR A 236 -8.34 27.54 9.29
N ASP A 237 -7.44 27.77 10.23
CA ASP A 237 -6.01 27.70 9.93
C ASP A 237 -5.62 26.23 9.74
N LEU A 238 -4.67 25.98 8.83
CA LEU A 238 -3.93 24.72 8.84
C LEU A 238 -2.70 24.89 9.72
N ILE A 239 -2.36 23.88 10.50
CA ILE A 239 -1.22 23.93 11.42
C ILE A 239 -0.17 22.87 11.09
N THR A 240 1.10 23.24 11.29
CA THR A 240 2.15 22.23 11.45
C THR A 240 1.95 21.52 12.77
N PHE A 241 2.23 20.22 12.88
CA PHE A 241 2.02 19.49 14.13
C PHE A 241 3.08 18.43 14.36
N CYS A 242 3.11 17.91 15.59
CA CYS A 242 4.03 16.85 15.99
C CYS A 242 3.27 15.58 16.34
N ASP A 243 3.89 14.44 16.03
CA ASP A 243 3.35 13.11 16.26
C ASP A 243 4.51 12.10 16.31
N GLY A 244 4.29 10.89 16.82
CA GLY A 244 5.32 9.87 16.91
C GLY A 244 4.88 8.67 17.74
N ASP A 245 5.84 7.88 18.21
CA ASP A 245 5.51 6.67 18.97
C ASP A 245 4.81 7.03 20.31
N PRO A 246 3.63 6.45 20.58
CA PRO A 246 2.95 6.57 21.86
C PRO A 246 3.68 5.80 22.96
N VAL A 247 3.60 6.31 24.19
CA VAL A 247 4.09 5.67 25.40
C VAL A 247 2.99 4.80 25.96
N VAL A 248 3.13 3.49 25.76
CA VAL A 248 2.14 2.51 26.23
C VAL A 248 2.58 1.94 27.58
N GLY A 249 1.62 1.85 28.50
CA GLY A 249 1.83 1.29 29.84
C GLY A 249 2.09 -0.22 29.87
N CYS A 250 2.15 -0.76 31.07
CA CYS A 250 2.43 -2.18 31.34
C CYS A 250 1.21 -2.88 31.92
N LYS A 251 0.87 -4.07 31.41
CA LYS A 251 -0.24 -4.86 31.95
C LYS A 251 0.12 -5.31 33.35
N ASP A 252 -0.79 -5.09 34.30
CA ASP A 252 -0.63 -5.43 35.71
C ASP A 252 0.67 -4.85 36.35
N ASN A 253 1.19 -3.73 35.81
CA ASN A 253 2.47 -3.13 36.17
C ASN A 253 3.69 -4.07 36.00
N ASP A 254 3.58 -5.10 35.18
CA ASP A 254 4.69 -6.02 34.88
C ASP A 254 5.62 -5.40 33.82
N PRO A 255 6.88 -5.06 34.17
CA PRO A 255 7.82 -4.43 33.23
C PRO A 255 8.17 -5.30 32.02
N THR A 256 7.87 -6.61 32.07
CA THR A 256 8.08 -7.52 30.93
C THR A 256 6.89 -7.55 29.96
N LYS A 257 5.77 -6.89 30.32
CA LYS A 257 4.51 -6.88 29.55
C LYS A 257 4.05 -5.45 29.24
N CYS A 258 5.00 -4.59 28.86
CA CYS A 258 4.75 -3.20 28.49
C CYS A 258 4.63 -3.04 26.98
N GLY A 259 3.65 -2.24 26.55
CA GLY A 259 3.45 -1.87 25.15
C GLY A 259 3.54 -3.06 24.20
N GLU A 260 4.52 -3.01 23.30
CA GLU A 260 4.77 -4.03 22.28
C GLU A 260 5.13 -5.42 22.81
N ASN A 261 5.72 -5.51 24.01
CA ASN A 261 6.06 -6.78 24.63
C ASN A 261 4.82 -7.54 25.16
N ASN A 262 3.63 -6.97 24.99
CA ASN A 262 2.37 -7.59 25.37
C ASN A 262 1.40 -7.63 24.17
N PRO A 263 0.93 -8.82 23.76
CA PRO A 263 -0.02 -8.96 22.66
C PRO A 263 -1.28 -8.10 22.78
N ASP A 264 -1.76 -7.83 23.99
CA ASP A 264 -2.96 -7.02 24.23
C ASP A 264 -2.71 -5.53 24.00
N TYR A 265 -1.47 -5.06 24.16
CA TYR A 265 -1.10 -3.65 24.17
C TYR A 265 -0.25 -3.24 22.95
N ARG A 266 0.28 -4.20 22.20
CA ARG A 266 1.17 -3.93 21.08
C ARG A 266 0.58 -3.00 20.03
N GLN A 267 -0.71 -3.13 19.74
CA GLN A 267 -1.37 -2.28 18.76
C GLN A 267 -1.38 -0.81 19.20
N LEU A 268 -1.56 -0.57 20.51
CA LEU A 268 -1.52 0.76 21.10
C LEU A 268 -0.15 1.43 20.89
N ALA A 269 0.93 0.67 20.64
CA ALA A 269 2.25 1.22 20.35
C ALA A 269 2.35 1.89 18.96
N SER A 270 1.29 1.82 18.17
CA SER A 270 1.19 2.43 16.83
C SER A 270 0.00 3.38 16.68
N TRP A 271 -0.86 3.46 17.70
CA TRP A 271 -2.05 4.32 17.71
C TRP A 271 -1.75 5.69 18.32
N HIS A 272 -2.34 6.74 17.75
CA HIS A 272 -2.16 8.09 18.27
C HIS A 272 -2.82 8.24 19.66
N ASP A 273 -2.08 8.76 20.64
CA ASP A 273 -2.61 9.13 21.97
C ASP A 273 -2.76 10.65 22.06
N PRO A 274 -4.00 11.17 22.05
CA PRO A 274 -4.24 12.62 22.08
C PRO A 274 -3.83 13.29 23.41
N ASN A 275 -3.55 12.52 24.47
CA ASN A 275 -3.10 13.04 25.76
C ASN A 275 -1.58 13.10 25.88
N GLN A 276 -0.85 12.53 24.92
CA GLN A 276 0.60 12.54 24.90
C GLN A 276 1.13 13.81 24.23
N GLU A 277 2.18 14.41 24.79
CA GLU A 277 2.98 15.40 24.07
C GLU A 277 3.98 14.71 23.15
N TYR A 278 4.00 15.12 21.89
CA TYR A 278 4.96 14.64 20.88
C TYR A 278 5.97 15.72 20.53
N ASP A 279 7.19 15.31 20.19
CA ASP A 279 8.34 16.19 19.90
C ASP A 279 8.86 16.11 18.46
N ARG A 280 8.44 15.09 17.70
CA ARG A 280 8.76 14.95 16.28
C ARG A 280 7.80 15.77 15.43
N LEU A 281 8.32 16.80 14.78
CA LEU A 281 7.62 17.53 13.72
C LEU A 281 7.39 16.62 12.51
N LEU A 282 6.15 16.57 12.00
CA LEU A 282 5.85 15.97 10.70
C LEU A 282 6.05 17.03 9.62
N LEU A 283 7.14 16.94 8.87
CA LEU A 283 7.65 18.06 8.06
C LEU A 283 6.76 18.44 6.86
N THR A 284 6.08 17.45 6.30
CA THR A 284 5.40 17.53 5.00
C THR A 284 3.88 17.64 5.11
N LEU A 285 3.34 17.58 6.33
CA LEU A 285 1.91 17.50 6.59
C LEU A 285 1.40 18.76 7.28
N LEU A 286 0.13 19.06 7.04
CA LEU A 286 -0.64 20.04 7.76
C LEU A 286 -1.95 19.41 8.24
N ALA A 287 -2.49 19.88 9.36
CA ALA A 287 -3.80 19.49 9.85
C ALA A 287 -4.70 20.71 10.01
N VAL A 288 -6.01 20.52 9.92
CA VAL A 288 -6.99 21.60 10.18
C VAL A 288 -7.13 21.81 11.69
N ASP A 289 -7.00 23.05 12.17
CA ASP A 289 -7.24 23.41 13.58
C ASP A 289 -8.66 23.99 13.73
N TYR A 290 -9.65 23.13 13.98
CA TYR A 290 -11.05 23.53 14.02
C TYR A 290 -11.42 24.31 15.28
N ASN A 291 -10.78 24.01 16.41
CA ASN A 291 -11.06 24.68 17.68
C ASN A 291 -10.11 25.84 18.00
N GLY A 292 -9.06 26.04 17.19
CA GLY A 292 -8.11 27.14 17.28
C GLY A 292 -7.13 27.02 18.45
N ASN A 293 -6.85 25.81 18.93
CA ASN A 293 -6.01 25.57 20.11
C ASN A 293 -4.52 25.41 19.76
N GLY A 294 -4.15 25.39 18.48
CA GLY A 294 -2.77 25.22 18.01
C GLY A 294 -2.21 23.81 18.24
N LYS A 295 -3.07 22.80 18.35
CA LYS A 295 -2.70 21.39 18.43
C LYS A 295 -3.62 20.62 17.51
N ARG A 296 -3.05 19.63 16.83
CA ARG A 296 -3.86 18.69 16.07
C ARG A 296 -4.55 17.76 17.06
N ASP A 297 -5.86 17.88 17.18
CA ASP A 297 -6.70 17.01 18.00
C ASP A 297 -7.01 15.69 17.28
N TYR A 298 -7.50 14.70 18.02
CA TYR A 298 -7.74 13.34 17.51
C TYR A 298 -8.57 13.32 16.21
N CYS A 299 -9.70 14.03 16.19
CA CYS A 299 -10.64 14.05 15.06
C CYS A 299 -10.27 15.10 13.99
N GLU A 300 -9.23 15.90 14.19
CA GLU A 300 -8.83 16.91 13.23
C GLU A 300 -8.09 16.29 12.03
N PRO A 301 -8.54 16.57 10.80
CA PRO A 301 -8.03 15.90 9.61
C PRO A 301 -6.67 16.43 9.19
N VAL A 302 -5.85 15.52 8.66
CA VAL A 302 -4.67 15.88 7.85
C VAL A 302 -5.16 16.25 6.45
N VAL A 303 -4.64 17.34 5.90
CA VAL A 303 -5.04 17.82 4.57
C VAL A 303 -4.15 17.20 3.50
N ILE A 304 -4.77 16.76 2.41
CA ILE A 304 -4.10 16.20 1.24
C ILE A 304 -4.69 16.81 -0.03
N ASN A 305 -3.81 17.33 -0.88
CA ASN A 305 -4.10 18.01 -2.14
C ASN A 305 -3.17 17.42 -3.21
N ALA A 306 -3.24 16.09 -3.40
CA ALA A 306 -2.36 15.31 -4.27
C ALA A 306 -2.82 15.25 -5.73
N SER A 307 -4.10 15.53 -5.99
CA SER A 307 -4.70 15.57 -7.32
C SER A 307 -5.96 16.42 -7.32
N GLU A 308 -6.46 16.73 -8.50
CA GLU A 308 -7.86 17.12 -8.68
C GLU A 308 -8.80 16.00 -8.23
N ARG A 309 -10.05 16.38 -7.94
CA ARG A 309 -11.09 15.42 -7.53
C ARG A 309 -11.71 14.84 -8.80
N PHE A 310 -11.83 13.53 -8.84
CA PHE A 310 -12.49 12.81 -9.92
C PHE A 310 -13.50 11.81 -9.35
N LYS A 311 -14.35 11.30 -10.23
CA LYS A 311 -15.25 10.20 -9.94
C LYS A 311 -14.65 8.96 -10.55
N ASP A 312 -14.28 8.03 -9.69
CA ASP A 312 -13.80 6.70 -10.05
C ASP A 312 -14.99 5.84 -10.49
N VAL A 313 -15.38 6.00 -11.74
CA VAL A 313 -16.60 5.43 -12.35
C VAL A 313 -16.30 4.81 -13.71
N GLY A 314 -15.02 4.49 -13.96
CA GLY A 314 -14.60 3.85 -15.18
C GLY A 314 -14.46 4.78 -16.36
N SER A 315 -13.71 4.32 -17.36
CA SER A 315 -13.38 5.08 -18.58
C SER A 315 -14.60 5.42 -19.44
N ASP A 316 -15.74 4.76 -19.22
CA ASP A 316 -16.98 5.10 -19.90
C ASP A 316 -17.72 6.30 -19.27
N GLY A 317 -17.32 6.71 -18.06
CA GLY A 317 -17.72 7.92 -17.38
C GLY A 317 -19.01 7.81 -16.56
N CYS A 318 -19.45 6.60 -16.19
CA CYS A 318 -20.64 6.44 -15.37
C CYS A 318 -20.65 5.20 -14.47
N ASP A 319 -21.12 5.39 -13.24
CA ASP A 319 -21.30 4.30 -12.28
C ASP A 319 -22.21 3.18 -12.80
N ASP A 320 -22.00 1.97 -12.28
CA ASP A 320 -22.81 0.74 -12.41
C ASP A 320 -24.32 0.97 -12.66
N SER A 321 -24.92 1.93 -11.95
CA SER A 321 -26.37 2.17 -12.01
C SER A 321 -26.85 2.82 -13.33
N LYS A 322 -25.92 3.38 -14.11
CA LYS A 322 -26.14 4.12 -15.35
C LYS A 322 -25.55 3.43 -16.58
N GLU A 323 -25.02 2.24 -16.42
CA GLU A 323 -24.41 1.47 -17.47
C GLU A 323 -25.44 0.77 -18.38
N ASP A 324 -25.15 0.68 -19.68
CA ASP A 324 -26.00 0.05 -20.68
C ASP A 324 -25.61 -1.39 -21.06
N GLY A 325 -24.50 -1.90 -20.49
CA GLY A 325 -23.96 -3.24 -20.72
C GLY A 325 -23.27 -3.40 -22.08
N LYS A 326 -22.91 -2.30 -22.73
CA LYS A 326 -22.19 -2.27 -24.02
C LYS A 326 -20.98 -1.32 -23.99
N GLY A 327 -20.55 -0.90 -22.81
CA GLY A 327 -19.47 0.05 -22.58
C GLY A 327 -19.91 1.51 -22.71
N GLY A 328 -21.13 1.84 -22.26
CA GLY A 328 -21.64 3.21 -22.32
C GLY A 328 -22.80 3.50 -21.35
N CYS A 329 -23.13 4.78 -21.20
CA CYS A 329 -23.97 5.28 -20.10
C CYS A 329 -25.48 5.43 -20.39
N THR A 330 -25.99 4.83 -21.46
CA THR A 330 -27.33 5.18 -22.00
C THR A 330 -28.49 4.31 -21.52
N GLY A 331 -28.27 3.50 -20.48
CA GLY A 331 -29.24 2.53 -19.98
C GLY A 331 -29.13 2.36 -18.46
N SER A 332 -30.19 1.83 -17.86
CA SER A 332 -30.09 1.19 -16.54
C SER A 332 -30.23 -0.29 -16.81
N SER A 333 -29.14 -0.94 -17.21
CA SER A 333 -29.12 -2.38 -17.48
C SER A 333 -29.40 -3.18 -16.20
N GLY A 334 -29.06 -2.62 -15.04
CA GLY A 334 -29.24 -3.23 -13.73
C GLY A 334 -28.23 -4.36 -13.51
N GLY A 335 -27.48 -4.32 -12.42
CA GLY A 335 -26.38 -5.27 -12.21
C GLY A 335 -25.40 -4.74 -11.18
N THR A 336 -24.24 -5.39 -11.07
CA THR A 336 -23.16 -5.04 -10.13
C THR A 336 -21.80 -4.96 -10.84
N ASP A 337 -21.84 -4.73 -12.16
CA ASP A 337 -20.76 -4.54 -13.14
C ASP A 337 -21.31 -4.75 -14.59
N PRO A 338 -22.36 -4.05 -15.06
CA PRO A 338 -22.85 -4.24 -16.43
C PRO A 338 -21.84 -4.06 -17.57
N ASN A 339 -20.91 -3.10 -17.52
CA ASN A 339 -19.91 -2.88 -18.57
C ASN A 339 -18.63 -3.71 -18.41
N HIS A 340 -18.51 -4.46 -17.31
CA HIS A 340 -17.39 -5.36 -17.04
C HIS A 340 -16.06 -4.64 -16.79
N ASP A 341 -16.11 -3.45 -16.19
CA ASP A 341 -14.97 -2.60 -15.89
C ASP A 341 -14.79 -2.31 -14.40
N ASN A 342 -15.60 -2.90 -13.51
CA ASN A 342 -15.31 -2.89 -12.07
C ASN A 342 -13.96 -3.55 -11.76
N PHE A 343 -13.09 -2.83 -11.06
CA PHE A 343 -11.77 -3.30 -10.65
C PHE A 343 -11.86 -4.38 -9.58
N ASP A 344 -11.15 -5.49 -9.81
CA ASP A 344 -10.87 -6.52 -8.80
C ASP A 344 -9.42 -6.95 -9.01
N LEU A 345 -8.61 -6.85 -7.95
CA LEU A 345 -7.16 -7.13 -8.02
C LEU A 345 -6.85 -8.49 -8.66
N LEU A 346 -7.71 -9.50 -8.51
CA LEU A 346 -7.47 -10.85 -9.00
C LEU A 346 -8.32 -11.21 -10.22
N LYS A 347 -9.58 -10.76 -10.26
CA LYS A 347 -10.55 -11.17 -11.28
C LYS A 347 -10.61 -10.19 -12.45
N ASN A 348 -10.40 -8.90 -12.20
CA ASN A 348 -10.43 -7.85 -13.22
C ASN A 348 -9.37 -6.77 -12.92
N PRO A 349 -8.07 -7.11 -12.97
CA PRO A 349 -7.00 -6.19 -12.57
C PRO A 349 -6.80 -5.00 -13.53
N THR A 350 -7.52 -4.99 -14.66
CA THR A 350 -7.56 -3.91 -15.64
C THR A 350 -8.86 -3.13 -15.61
N GLY A 351 -9.76 -3.43 -14.67
CA GLY A 351 -10.96 -2.64 -14.46
C GLY A 351 -10.62 -1.19 -14.13
N THR A 352 -11.48 -0.29 -14.59
CA THR A 352 -11.32 1.17 -14.45
C THR A 352 -12.28 1.76 -13.42
N GLU A 353 -13.42 1.14 -13.12
CA GLU A 353 -14.29 1.60 -12.03
C GLU A 353 -13.80 1.04 -10.69
N GLY A 354 -13.58 1.92 -9.70
CA GLY A 354 -13.17 1.56 -8.36
C GLY A 354 -11.68 1.22 -8.20
N ASN A 355 -10.83 1.60 -9.15
CA ASN A 355 -9.39 1.31 -9.10
C ASN A 355 -8.55 2.35 -8.31
N ASN A 356 -9.20 3.41 -7.83
CA ASN A 356 -8.66 4.56 -7.10
C ASN A 356 -7.65 5.42 -7.90
N GLU A 357 -7.64 5.30 -9.22
CA GLU A 357 -6.82 6.05 -10.15
C GLU A 357 -7.68 6.80 -11.16
N TYR A 358 -7.17 7.89 -11.71
CA TYR A 358 -7.90 8.60 -12.76
C TYR A 358 -7.67 7.89 -14.10
N ASP A 359 -8.75 7.48 -14.74
CA ASP A 359 -8.77 6.94 -16.09
C ASP A 359 -9.33 7.94 -17.12
N GLU A 360 -8.77 7.91 -18.34
CA GLU A 360 -9.22 8.81 -19.40
C GLU A 360 -10.68 8.51 -19.78
N GLY A 361 -11.55 9.49 -19.54
CA GLY A 361 -12.99 9.36 -19.73
C GLY A 361 -13.78 9.66 -18.46
N GLU A 362 -13.13 9.54 -17.31
CA GLU A 362 -13.75 9.81 -16.02
C GLU A 362 -14.07 11.30 -15.80
N PRO A 363 -15.19 11.62 -15.15
CA PRO A 363 -15.52 12.99 -14.76
C PRO A 363 -14.57 13.50 -13.67
N PHE A 364 -14.02 14.69 -13.85
CA PHE A 364 -13.23 15.39 -12.84
C PHE A 364 -13.65 16.85 -12.66
N GLU A 365 -13.28 17.40 -11.51
CA GLU A 365 -13.48 18.79 -11.16
C GLU A 365 -12.20 19.58 -11.43
N ASP A 366 -12.24 20.43 -12.47
CA ASP A 366 -11.13 21.31 -12.91
C ASP A 366 -10.99 22.54 -11.97
N TYR A 367 -10.86 22.25 -10.67
CA TYR A 367 -10.75 23.18 -9.56
C TYR A 367 -9.37 23.12 -8.90
N GLY A 368 -8.38 22.52 -9.58
CA GLY A 368 -7.02 22.39 -9.10
C GLY A 368 -6.86 21.49 -7.88
N LEU A 369 -5.65 21.50 -7.32
CA LEU A 369 -5.21 20.53 -6.32
C LEU A 369 -5.87 20.71 -4.96
N ASP A 370 -6.33 21.90 -4.60
CA ASP A 370 -7.11 22.11 -3.38
C ASP A 370 -8.60 21.75 -3.53
N GLY A 371 -9.08 21.60 -4.77
CA GLY A 371 -10.45 21.22 -5.12
C GLY A 371 -11.48 22.33 -4.86
N VAL A 372 -11.04 23.57 -4.66
CA VAL A 372 -11.89 24.72 -4.37
C VAL A 372 -11.81 25.72 -5.52
N PRO A 373 -12.91 25.96 -6.27
CA PRO A 373 -12.86 26.85 -7.43
C PRO A 373 -12.43 28.27 -7.05
N ALA A 374 -11.70 28.96 -7.92
CA ALA A 374 -11.26 30.35 -7.73
C ALA A 374 -12.42 31.33 -7.51
N SER A 375 -13.63 31.00 -7.97
CA SER A 375 -14.84 31.78 -7.67
C SER A 375 -15.20 31.81 -6.18
N ARG A 376 -14.73 30.81 -5.41
CA ARG A 376 -14.90 30.67 -3.96
C ARG A 376 -13.62 31.01 -3.20
N SER A 377 -12.46 30.47 -3.59
CA SER A 377 -11.18 30.70 -2.90
C SER A 377 -10.61 32.10 -3.15
N GLY A 378 -10.94 32.69 -4.31
CA GLY A 378 -10.41 33.98 -4.78
C GLY A 378 -9.04 33.88 -5.46
N VAL A 379 -8.44 32.69 -5.54
CA VAL A 379 -7.11 32.44 -6.11
C VAL A 379 -7.18 31.16 -6.93
N LYS A 380 -6.53 31.16 -8.10
CA LYS A 380 -6.31 29.94 -8.87
C LYS A 380 -5.08 29.20 -8.35
N ASP A 381 -5.22 27.93 -8.03
CA ASP A 381 -4.10 27.06 -7.68
C ASP A 381 -3.65 26.22 -8.89
N TYR A 382 -2.81 25.20 -8.65
CA TYR A 382 -2.19 24.44 -9.72
C TYR A 382 -3.20 23.49 -10.39
N GLY A 383 -3.25 23.50 -11.72
CA GLY A 383 -4.22 22.71 -12.51
C GLY A 383 -5.50 23.47 -12.86
N GLU A 384 -5.94 24.43 -12.04
CA GLU A 384 -7.29 24.99 -12.18
C GLU A 384 -7.59 25.70 -13.52
N GLY A 385 -8.60 25.16 -14.20
CA GLY A 385 -9.20 25.69 -15.42
C GLY A 385 -8.38 25.40 -16.66
N ASP A 386 -7.56 24.35 -16.65
CA ASP A 386 -6.72 23.96 -17.79
C ASP A 386 -7.38 22.93 -18.72
N GLY A 387 -8.53 22.38 -18.31
CA GLY A 387 -9.36 21.48 -19.09
C GLY A 387 -8.85 20.03 -19.13
N LYS A 388 -7.90 19.63 -18.27
CA LYS A 388 -7.43 18.26 -18.13
C LYS A 388 -7.22 17.90 -16.67
N PHE A 389 -7.33 16.62 -16.34
CA PHE A 389 -7.06 16.15 -14.99
C PHE A 389 -5.59 16.41 -14.61
N THR A 390 -5.40 16.99 -13.42
CA THR A 390 -4.08 17.37 -12.92
C THR A 390 -3.71 16.67 -11.61
N TYR A 391 -2.54 16.02 -11.61
CA TYR A 391 -1.86 15.55 -10.40
C TYR A 391 -0.95 16.64 -9.82
N ASN A 392 -0.68 16.58 -8.52
CA ASN A 392 0.49 17.22 -7.92
C ASN A 392 1.75 16.77 -8.68
N PRO A 393 2.60 17.68 -9.20
CA PRO A 393 3.78 17.31 -9.98
C PRO A 393 4.77 16.36 -9.29
N ASN A 394 4.85 16.42 -7.96
CA ASN A 394 5.70 15.52 -7.18
C ASN A 394 5.05 14.13 -7.07
N TYR A 395 3.72 14.06 -6.94
CA TYR A 395 2.95 12.81 -6.98
C TYR A 395 3.03 12.17 -8.36
N GLU A 396 2.84 12.95 -9.43
CA GLU A 396 2.99 12.50 -10.81
C GLU A 396 4.39 11.92 -11.05
N ARG A 397 5.44 12.60 -10.61
CA ARG A 397 6.81 12.07 -10.73
C ARG A 397 6.99 10.75 -9.99
N MET A 398 6.40 10.64 -8.80
CA MET A 398 6.45 9.42 -7.99
C MET A 398 5.80 8.28 -8.78
N ILE A 399 4.51 8.38 -9.13
CA ILE A 399 3.78 7.30 -9.81
C ILE A 399 4.36 6.96 -11.19
N MET A 400 4.89 7.95 -11.93
CA MET A 400 5.50 7.70 -13.24
C MET A 400 6.86 7.00 -13.18
N SER A 401 7.46 6.89 -11.98
CA SER A 401 8.75 6.23 -11.78
C SER A 401 8.64 4.77 -11.37
N ASP A 402 7.45 4.25 -11.08
CA ASP A 402 7.29 2.92 -10.52
C ASP A 402 7.44 1.76 -11.53
N ALA A 403 7.44 0.52 -11.04
CA ALA A 403 7.61 -0.65 -11.88
C ALA A 403 6.35 -0.95 -12.70
N ARG A 404 5.15 -0.73 -12.12
CA ARG A 404 3.87 -0.97 -12.80
C ARG A 404 3.69 -0.07 -14.01
N THR A 405 4.00 1.22 -13.92
CA THR A 405 3.93 2.16 -15.04
C THR A 405 4.84 1.72 -16.19
N TYR A 406 6.06 1.28 -15.88
CA TYR A 406 6.94 0.70 -16.90
C TYR A 406 6.30 -0.53 -17.56
N MET A 407 5.78 -1.48 -16.79
CA MET A 407 5.13 -2.68 -17.35
C MET A 407 3.93 -2.33 -18.24
N MET A 408 3.13 -1.34 -17.84
CA MET A 408 2.00 -0.85 -18.62
C MET A 408 2.41 -0.10 -19.90
N GLN A 409 3.66 0.33 -20.07
CA GLN A 409 4.08 1.15 -21.21
C GLN A 409 5.07 0.45 -22.14
N ALA A 410 5.95 -0.40 -21.59
CA ALA A 410 7.02 -1.04 -22.33
C ALA A 410 6.50 -1.99 -23.43
N PRO A 411 7.22 -2.15 -24.56
CA PRO A 411 6.87 -3.14 -25.58
C PRO A 411 6.76 -4.55 -24.97
N VAL A 412 5.70 -5.29 -25.29
CA VAL A 412 5.48 -6.63 -24.73
C VAL A 412 6.66 -7.59 -24.96
N GLU A 413 7.37 -7.47 -26.09
CA GLU A 413 8.52 -8.33 -26.37
C GLU A 413 9.76 -8.01 -25.52
N GLU A 414 9.85 -6.78 -24.99
CA GLU A 414 10.84 -6.42 -23.98
C GLU A 414 10.50 -7.08 -22.65
N LEU A 415 9.23 -6.99 -22.23
CA LEU A 415 8.74 -7.62 -21.00
C LEU A 415 8.92 -9.15 -21.01
N ARG A 416 8.58 -9.81 -22.13
CA ARG A 416 8.78 -11.26 -22.33
C ARG A 416 10.26 -11.65 -22.45
N GLY A 417 11.14 -10.68 -22.67
CA GLY A 417 12.59 -10.87 -22.72
C GLY A 417 13.23 -11.04 -21.34
N HIS A 418 12.49 -10.85 -20.26
CA HIS A 418 13.02 -10.86 -18.90
C HIS A 418 12.39 -11.94 -18.04
N TRP A 419 13.11 -12.32 -16.99
CA TRP A 419 12.55 -13.09 -15.89
C TRP A 419 12.14 -12.16 -14.77
N TRP A 420 10.87 -12.23 -14.38
CA TRP A 420 10.32 -11.38 -13.32
C TRP A 420 10.02 -12.22 -12.09
N TRP A 421 10.47 -11.76 -10.94
CA TRP A 421 10.15 -12.40 -9.67
C TRP A 421 9.45 -11.43 -8.73
N PHE A 422 8.33 -11.87 -8.21
CA PHE A 422 7.52 -11.18 -7.22
C PHE A 422 7.28 -12.11 -6.04
N ASP A 423 7.37 -11.60 -4.83
CA ASP A 423 6.77 -12.25 -3.68
C ASP A 423 6.24 -11.24 -2.67
N GLY A 424 5.32 -11.70 -1.83
CA GLY A 424 4.76 -10.92 -0.75
C GLY A 424 3.97 -11.81 0.22
N GLY A 425 4.03 -11.43 1.49
CA GLY A 425 3.34 -12.15 2.56
C GLY A 425 1.86 -11.81 2.59
N ILE A 426 1.00 -12.81 2.79
CA ILE A 426 -0.46 -12.62 2.89
C ILE A 426 -0.90 -11.81 4.13
N ARG A 427 0.03 -11.49 5.04
CA ARG A 427 -0.17 -10.70 6.27
C ARG A 427 0.91 -9.62 6.42
N ASP A 428 1.49 -9.18 5.31
CA ASP A 428 2.54 -8.18 5.33
C ASP A 428 1.99 -6.79 5.74
N PRO A 429 2.50 -6.16 6.83
CA PRO A 429 2.00 -4.88 7.35
C PRO A 429 2.18 -3.69 6.40
N ILE A 430 2.98 -3.82 5.33
CA ILE A 430 3.11 -2.80 4.27
C ILE A 430 2.36 -3.21 3.00
N HIS A 431 1.48 -4.20 3.07
CA HIS A 431 0.69 -4.70 1.95
C HIS A 431 1.55 -5.13 0.76
N ALA A 432 2.74 -5.67 1.03
CA ALA A 432 3.69 -6.04 -0.01
C ALA A 432 3.07 -6.97 -1.05
N LEU A 433 2.23 -7.94 -0.62
CA LEU A 433 1.53 -8.82 -1.55
C LEU A 433 0.58 -8.05 -2.48
N THR A 434 -0.21 -7.11 -1.95
CA THR A 434 -1.11 -6.26 -2.74
C THR A 434 -0.32 -5.49 -3.78
N VAL A 435 0.75 -4.81 -3.36
CA VAL A 435 1.66 -4.04 -4.23
C VAL A 435 2.22 -4.88 -5.37
N VAL A 436 2.81 -6.05 -5.05
CA VAL A 436 3.42 -6.89 -6.09
C VAL A 436 2.38 -7.55 -6.98
N SER A 437 1.15 -7.78 -6.48
CA SER A 437 0.03 -8.29 -7.28
C SER A 437 -0.43 -7.29 -8.32
N HIS A 438 -0.57 -6.00 -7.99
CA HIS A 438 -0.88 -4.97 -8.99
C HIS A 438 0.17 -4.95 -10.11
N THR A 439 1.46 -5.05 -9.74
CA THR A 439 2.55 -5.02 -10.70
C THR A 439 2.58 -6.29 -11.58
N ALA A 440 2.45 -7.47 -10.98
CA ALA A 440 2.41 -8.73 -11.71
C ALA A 440 1.18 -8.85 -12.62
N ASN A 441 0.03 -8.33 -12.20
CA ASN A 441 -1.18 -8.34 -13.01
C ASN A 441 -1.12 -7.33 -14.15
N ALA A 442 -0.43 -6.19 -13.98
CA ALA A 442 -0.10 -5.31 -15.10
C ALA A 442 0.78 -6.02 -16.14
N LEU A 443 1.76 -6.81 -15.70
CA LEU A 443 2.57 -7.64 -16.61
C LEU A 443 1.72 -8.68 -17.35
N LEU A 444 0.83 -9.39 -16.64
CA LEU A 444 -0.10 -10.36 -17.22
C LEU A 444 -1.04 -9.73 -18.25
N ALA A 445 -1.62 -8.56 -17.94
CA ALA A 445 -2.52 -7.82 -18.82
C ALA A 445 -1.87 -7.41 -20.15
N ARG A 446 -0.54 -7.27 -20.17
CA ARG A 446 0.25 -6.97 -21.37
C ARG A 446 0.51 -8.19 -22.24
N GLY A 447 0.08 -9.39 -21.81
CA GLY A 447 0.25 -10.65 -22.51
C GLY A 447 1.59 -11.33 -22.23
N ALA A 448 2.26 -10.98 -21.12
CA ALA A 448 3.34 -11.79 -20.57
C ALA A 448 2.76 -12.97 -19.76
N ASP A 449 3.55 -14.03 -19.64
CA ASP A 449 3.18 -15.19 -18.84
C ASP A 449 3.62 -14.97 -17.39
N VAL A 450 2.68 -15.10 -16.46
CA VAL A 450 2.90 -14.97 -15.00
C VAL A 450 2.33 -16.19 -14.30
N HIS A 451 3.20 -16.92 -13.63
CA HIS A 451 2.84 -18.09 -12.84
C HIS A 451 2.64 -17.69 -11.37
N PHE A 452 1.53 -18.14 -10.78
CA PHE A 452 1.17 -17.86 -9.39
C PHE A 452 1.37 -19.10 -8.55
N TYR A 453 2.00 -18.93 -7.39
CA TYR A 453 2.17 -19.98 -6.40
C TYR A 453 1.67 -19.53 -5.03
N ASP A 454 1.00 -20.44 -4.33
CA ASP A 454 0.63 -20.26 -2.93
C ASP A 454 1.67 -20.96 -2.07
N ASP A 455 2.54 -20.15 -1.49
CA ASP A 455 3.70 -20.57 -0.71
C ASP A 455 4.82 -21.21 -1.53
N PHE A 456 5.98 -21.34 -0.89
CA PHE A 456 7.15 -21.99 -1.45
C PHE A 456 7.02 -23.52 -1.39
N VAL A 457 6.39 -24.06 -0.35
CA VAL A 457 6.32 -25.50 -0.07
C VAL A 457 5.01 -25.92 0.60
N GLY A 458 4.76 -27.22 0.63
CA GLY A 458 3.81 -27.82 1.58
C GLY A 458 2.33 -27.74 1.22
N GLN A 459 1.96 -27.05 0.14
CA GLN A 459 0.60 -27.05 -0.40
C GLN A 459 0.60 -27.48 -1.87
N PRO A 460 -0.51 -28.06 -2.40
CA PRO A 460 -0.59 -28.46 -3.80
C PRO A 460 -0.31 -27.34 -4.81
N THR A 461 -0.61 -26.10 -4.45
CA THR A 461 -0.40 -24.90 -5.27
C THR A 461 0.94 -24.18 -4.99
N SER A 462 1.78 -24.75 -4.13
CA SER A 462 3.11 -24.19 -3.84
C SER A 462 4.10 -24.42 -4.98
N LEU A 463 5.18 -23.63 -4.99
CA LEU A 463 6.29 -23.78 -5.93
C LEU A 463 6.90 -25.20 -5.89
N ALA A 464 7.07 -25.75 -4.69
CA ALA A 464 7.60 -27.08 -4.45
C ALA A 464 6.67 -27.89 -3.51
N PRO A 465 5.53 -28.41 -4.01
CA PRO A 465 4.46 -28.98 -3.19
C PRO A 465 4.91 -30.23 -2.41
N ASP A 466 5.80 -31.02 -2.99
CA ASP A 466 6.30 -32.27 -2.41
C ASP A 466 7.50 -32.08 -1.46
N ARG A 467 7.87 -30.83 -1.15
CA ARG A 467 9.03 -30.50 -0.32
C ARG A 467 8.60 -29.94 1.04
N LYS A 468 9.51 -30.02 2.00
CA LYS A 468 9.44 -29.29 3.26
C LYS A 468 10.37 -28.08 3.20
N CYS A 469 10.14 -27.08 4.06
CA CYS A 469 10.94 -25.86 4.06
C CYS A 469 12.43 -26.15 4.29
N GLU A 470 12.75 -27.05 5.23
CA GLU A 470 14.13 -27.40 5.56
C GLU A 470 14.85 -28.09 4.40
N ASP A 471 14.11 -28.88 3.62
CA ASP A 471 14.64 -29.60 2.46
C ASP A 471 14.80 -28.66 1.26
N LEU A 472 13.88 -27.71 1.07
CA LEU A 472 13.95 -26.73 -0.01
C LEU A 472 15.23 -25.91 0.07
N LEU A 473 15.60 -25.45 1.26
CA LEU A 473 16.79 -24.64 1.50
C LEU A 473 18.10 -25.37 1.18
N MET A 474 18.13 -26.69 1.41
CA MET A 474 19.33 -27.49 1.28
C MET A 474 19.54 -28.00 -0.15
N ASP A 475 18.45 -28.16 -0.92
CA ASP A 475 18.46 -28.78 -2.26
C ASP A 475 17.86 -27.86 -3.35
N LEU A 476 18.10 -26.54 -3.28
CA LEU A 476 17.61 -25.59 -4.30
C LEU A 476 18.09 -25.93 -5.73
N ASP A 477 19.24 -26.58 -5.88
CA ASP A 477 19.76 -27.02 -7.18
C ASP A 477 19.07 -28.28 -7.74
N ALA A 478 18.32 -29.00 -6.91
CA ALA A 478 17.51 -30.14 -7.32
C ALA A 478 16.16 -29.72 -7.92
N LEU A 479 15.75 -28.46 -7.75
CA LEU A 479 14.58 -27.91 -8.42
C LEU A 479 14.89 -27.56 -9.88
N ASP A 480 13.95 -27.91 -10.76
CA ASP A 480 13.99 -27.51 -12.15
C ASP A 480 13.44 -26.09 -12.29
N TRP A 481 14.35 -25.11 -12.33
CA TRP A 481 14.05 -23.69 -12.52
C TRP A 481 13.84 -23.29 -13.99
N SER A 482 13.66 -24.25 -14.89
CA SER A 482 13.39 -23.92 -16.29
C SER A 482 12.05 -23.18 -16.42
N PRO A 483 11.92 -22.27 -17.39
CA PRO A 483 10.64 -21.60 -17.65
C PRO A 483 9.49 -22.58 -17.91
N SER A 484 9.77 -23.76 -18.47
CA SER A 484 8.76 -24.82 -18.67
C SER A 484 8.23 -25.43 -17.37
N LYS A 485 8.93 -25.27 -16.24
CA LYS A 485 8.53 -25.85 -14.96
C LYS A 485 8.05 -24.81 -13.96
N VAL A 486 8.70 -23.65 -13.91
CA VAL A 486 8.45 -22.59 -12.92
C VAL A 486 7.78 -21.35 -13.55
N GLY A 487 7.79 -21.22 -14.87
CA GLY A 487 7.42 -19.98 -15.55
C GLY A 487 8.61 -19.02 -15.67
N SER A 488 8.52 -18.08 -16.62
CA SER A 488 9.51 -17.00 -16.77
C SER A 488 9.22 -15.80 -15.88
N SER A 489 7.96 -15.59 -15.50
CA SER A 489 7.55 -14.58 -14.52
C SER A 489 6.78 -15.28 -13.40
N VAL A 490 7.09 -14.95 -12.16
CA VAL A 490 6.59 -15.69 -10.99
C VAL A 490 6.11 -14.72 -9.93
N LEU A 491 4.92 -14.97 -9.38
CA LEU A 491 4.47 -14.38 -8.13
C LEU A 491 4.27 -15.48 -7.08
N VAL A 492 4.94 -15.36 -5.92
CA VAL A 492 4.74 -16.23 -4.76
C VAL A 492 4.01 -15.49 -3.65
N ARG A 493 2.85 -16.01 -3.26
CA ARG A 493 2.04 -15.54 -2.13
C ARG A 493 2.36 -16.40 -0.93
N TYR A 494 3.23 -15.95 -0.04
CA TYR A 494 3.69 -16.81 1.05
C TYR A 494 2.90 -16.60 2.35
N GLY A 495 2.72 -17.69 3.09
CA GLY A 495 1.96 -17.75 4.34
C GLY A 495 0.77 -18.69 4.25
N ASN A 496 0.53 -19.43 5.33
CA ASN A 496 -0.57 -20.36 5.44
C ASN A 496 -1.87 -19.59 5.79
N PRO A 497 -2.90 -19.58 4.93
CA PRO A 497 -4.17 -18.91 5.24
C PRO A 497 -4.86 -19.47 6.48
N ASN A 498 -4.56 -20.74 6.84
CA ASN A 498 -5.09 -21.43 8.01
C ASN A 498 -4.13 -21.43 9.21
N ALA A 499 -3.11 -20.57 9.23
CA ALA A 499 -2.18 -20.46 10.35
C ALA A 499 -2.91 -20.13 11.66
N THR A 500 -2.49 -20.80 12.73
CA THR A 500 -2.92 -20.50 14.10
C THR A 500 -2.46 -19.10 14.52
N PRO A 501 -3.10 -18.48 15.52
CA PRO A 501 -2.64 -17.18 16.04
C PRO A 501 -1.17 -17.19 16.47
N GLN A 502 -0.68 -18.32 16.99
CA GLN A 502 0.72 -18.45 17.39
C GLN A 502 1.67 -18.50 16.18
N GLU A 503 1.30 -19.18 15.10
CA GLU A 503 2.10 -19.22 13.86
C GLU A 503 2.15 -17.83 13.20
N VAL A 504 1.03 -17.10 13.20
CA VAL A 504 1.00 -15.70 12.75
C VAL A 504 1.91 -14.82 13.61
N LEU A 505 1.90 -15.00 14.93
CA LEU A 505 2.81 -14.31 15.84
C LEU A 505 4.29 -14.67 15.61
N MET A 506 4.56 -15.88 15.12
CA MET A 506 5.90 -16.31 14.71
C MET A 506 6.30 -15.81 13.31
N GLY A 507 5.40 -15.11 12.61
CA GLY A 507 5.67 -14.46 11.32
C GLY A 507 5.12 -15.17 10.10
N ASP A 508 4.20 -16.14 10.23
CA ASP A 508 3.57 -16.78 9.06
C ASP A 508 2.86 -15.75 8.16
N GLY A 509 3.30 -15.66 6.91
CA GLY A 509 2.83 -14.68 5.94
C GLY A 509 3.20 -13.22 6.29
N GLY A 510 4.08 -13.00 7.26
CA GLY A 510 4.52 -11.67 7.69
C GLY A 510 5.51 -11.00 6.74
N HIS A 511 6.07 -9.86 7.16
CA HIS A 511 7.05 -9.14 6.37
C HIS A 511 8.39 -9.86 6.32
N ILE A 512 9.01 -9.86 5.14
CA ILE A 512 10.41 -10.28 4.96
C ILE A 512 11.28 -9.03 4.77
N GLY A 513 12.18 -8.81 5.73
CA GLY A 513 13.07 -7.64 5.84
C GLY A 513 14.56 -7.96 5.83
#